data_AF-A0A958BYG2-F1
#
_entry.id   AF-A0A958BYG2-F1
#
_cell.length_a   1.000
_cell.length_b   1.000
_cell.length_c   1.000
_cell.angle_alpha   90.00
_cell.angle_beta   90.00
_cell.angle_gamma   90.00
#
_symmetry.space_group_name_H-M   'P 1'
#
loop_
_entity.id
_entity.type
_entity.pdbx_description
1 polymer ?
#
loop_
_entity_poly.entity_id
_entity_poly.type
_entity_poly.pdbx_seq_one_letter_code
_entity_poly.pdbx_strand_id
1 'polypeptide(L)'
;EDERAFKIRVQQAAREARDEEVDKLEAKYAKSLDRLEDKRRKKELELNKEEAKYAARQREEITGIGESVLSFFSSRRRKSLISGAMTKRRLTGEAKYEIEETQAEIEDIEKEIAEVKQELAEASQAISTRWDEAVADITTVEIKPRRVDVEVSLTGLGWLPHWYVTYHEGETPHNATIEAYKAE
;
A
#
# COMPACT_ATOMS: atom_id res chain seq x y z
N GLU A 1 -30.13 -5.36 -13.95
CA GLU A 1 -28.92 -4.54 -14.16
C GLU A 1 -28.32 -4.99 -15.49
N ASP A 2 -27.85 -4.07 -16.33
CA ASP A 2 -27.10 -4.43 -17.54
C ASP A 2 -25.67 -4.87 -17.16
N GLU A 3 -25.05 -5.73 -17.96
CA GLU A 3 -23.72 -6.29 -17.67
C GLU A 3 -22.67 -5.18 -17.48
N ARG A 4 -22.76 -4.12 -18.29
CA ARG A 4 -21.88 -2.96 -18.19
C ARG A 4 -22.04 -2.22 -16.86
N ALA A 5 -23.28 -2.01 -16.42
CA ALA A 5 -23.57 -1.34 -15.17
C ALA A 5 -23.05 -2.16 -13.97
N PHE A 6 -23.23 -3.48 -14.01
CA PHE A 6 -22.70 -4.39 -13.00
C PHE A 6 -21.18 -4.33 -12.90
N LYS A 7 -20.48 -4.42 -14.05
CA LYS A 7 -19.01 -4.33 -14.10
C LYS A 7 -18.49 -3.02 -13.52
N ILE A 8 -19.11 -1.89 -13.85
CA ILE A 8 -18.73 -0.58 -13.30
C ILE A 8 -18.90 -0.55 -11.78
N ARG A 9 -20.04 -1.04 -11.27
CA ARG A 9 -20.32 -1.06 -9.83
C ARG A 9 -19.33 -1.94 -9.07
N VAL A 10 -19.00 -3.12 -9.59
CA VAL A 10 -18.01 -4.03 -8.98
C VAL A 10 -16.61 -3.41 -9.01
N GLN A 11 -16.21 -2.81 -10.13
CA GLN A 11 -14.92 -2.12 -10.23
C GLN A 11 -14.81 -0.95 -9.25
N GLN A 12 -15.89 -0.18 -9.08
CA GLN A 12 -15.92 0.91 -8.11
C GLN A 12 -15.80 0.39 -6.68
N ALA A 13 -16.59 -0.62 -6.30
CA ALA A 13 -16.53 -1.21 -4.97
C ALA A 13 -15.16 -1.83 -4.67
N ALA A 14 -14.53 -2.48 -5.65
CA ALA A 14 -13.18 -3.02 -5.51
C ALA A 14 -12.12 -1.93 -5.32
N ARG A 15 -12.24 -0.78 -6.01
CA ARG A 15 -11.34 0.36 -5.81
C ARG A 15 -11.50 0.96 -4.42
N GLU A 16 -12.74 1.20 -3.98
CA GLU A 16 -13.02 1.73 -2.65
C GLU A 16 -12.46 0.81 -1.56
N ALA A 17 -12.66 -0.50 -1.68
CA ALA A 17 -12.11 -1.48 -0.73
C ALA A 17 -10.57 -1.56 -0.78
N ARG A 18 -9.96 -1.51 -1.97
CA ARG A 18 -8.51 -1.47 -2.14
C ARG A 18 -7.92 -0.23 -1.49
N ASP A 19 -8.50 0.93 -1.74
CA ASP A 19 -8.01 2.20 -1.21
C ASP A 19 -8.13 2.22 0.33
N GLU A 20 -9.23 1.70 0.90
CA GLU A 20 -9.37 1.55 2.36
C GLU A 20 -8.31 0.60 2.97
N GLU A 21 -7.99 -0.51 2.30
CA GLU A 21 -6.94 -1.42 2.75
C GLU A 21 -5.54 -0.80 2.67
N VAL A 22 -5.25 -0.05 1.59
CA VAL A 22 -3.99 0.69 1.43
C VAL A 22 -3.87 1.78 2.49
N ASP A 23 -4.92 2.57 2.74
CA ASP A 23 -4.92 3.61 3.78
C ASP A 23 -4.62 3.03 5.17
N LYS A 24 -5.21 1.86 5.50
CA LYS A 24 -4.92 1.17 6.76
C LYS A 24 -3.47 0.69 6.85
N LEU A 25 -2.92 0.21 5.74
CA LEU A 25 -1.53 -0.20 5.64
C LEU A 25 -0.61 1.01 5.83
N GLU A 26 -0.84 2.10 5.09
CA GLU A 26 -0.10 3.34 5.21
C GLU A 26 -0.14 3.89 6.64
N ALA A 27 -1.31 3.93 7.28
CA ALA A 27 -1.43 4.39 8.67
C ALA A 27 -0.61 3.54 9.65
N LYS A 28 -0.53 2.23 9.43
CA LYS A 28 0.29 1.32 10.26
C LYS A 28 1.78 1.59 10.08
N TYR A 29 2.23 1.78 8.85
CA TYR A 29 3.64 2.03 8.52
C TYR A 29 4.08 3.45 8.88
N ALA A 30 3.21 4.45 8.72
CA ALA A 30 3.46 5.85 9.09
C ALA A 30 3.90 5.96 10.54
N LYS A 31 3.23 5.27 11.47
CA LYS A 31 3.63 5.25 12.88
C LYS A 31 5.02 4.68 13.13
N SER A 32 5.44 3.69 12.32
CA SER A 32 6.79 3.11 12.40
C SER A 32 7.83 4.07 11.84
N LEU A 33 7.53 4.66 10.68
CA LEU A 33 8.39 5.66 10.03
C LEU A 33 8.57 6.90 10.91
N ASP A 34 7.50 7.46 11.47
CA ASP A 34 7.56 8.59 12.39
C ASP A 34 8.50 8.31 13.57
N ARG A 35 8.43 7.09 14.13
CA ARG A 35 9.30 6.67 15.23
C ARG A 35 10.78 6.61 14.80
N LEU A 36 11.05 6.08 13.61
CA LEU A 36 12.42 6.00 13.08
C LEU A 36 12.97 7.38 12.71
N GLU A 37 12.15 8.24 12.10
CA GLU A 37 12.50 9.63 11.78
C GLU A 37 12.76 10.45 13.04
N ASP A 38 11.95 10.27 14.10
CA ASP A 38 12.20 10.87 15.41
C ASP A 38 13.51 10.38 16.03
N LYS A 39 13.84 9.09 15.88
CA LYS A 39 15.11 8.50 16.35
C LYS A 39 16.29 9.08 15.57
N ARG A 40 16.18 9.16 14.24
CA ARG A 40 17.16 9.78 13.34
C ARG A 40 17.43 11.23 13.74
N ARG A 41 16.37 12.04 13.90
CA ARG A 41 16.46 13.45 14.30
C ARG A 41 17.16 13.61 15.66
N LYS A 42 16.87 12.74 16.63
CA LYS A 42 17.56 12.77 17.94
C LYS A 42 19.06 12.47 17.79
N LYS A 43 19.42 11.50 16.96
CA LYS A 43 20.81 11.12 16.69
C LYS A 43 21.57 12.21 15.91
N GLU A 44 20.92 12.87 14.96
CA GLU A 44 21.51 14.05 14.30
C GLU A 44 21.76 15.21 15.28
N LEU A 45 20.87 15.43 16.24
CA LEU A 45 21.09 16.43 17.29
C LEU A 45 22.22 16.02 18.26
N GLU A 46 22.39 14.73 18.51
CA GLU A 46 23.50 14.18 19.29
C GLU A 46 24.83 14.37 18.55
N LEU A 47 24.88 14.00 17.27
CA LEU A 47 26.03 14.20 16.39
C LEU A 47 26.49 15.66 16.38
N ASN A 48 25.56 16.61 16.21
CA ASN A 48 25.88 18.04 16.25
C ASN A 48 26.51 18.48 17.58
N LYS A 49 26.08 17.91 18.71
CA LYS A 49 26.68 18.21 20.02
C LYS A 49 28.07 17.59 20.15
N GLU A 50 28.26 16.37 19.65
CA GLU A 50 29.55 15.68 19.65
C GLU A 50 30.57 16.39 18.77
N GLU A 51 30.17 16.85 17.58
CA GLU A 51 30.99 17.68 16.70
C GLU A 51 31.41 18.99 17.38
N ALA A 52 30.48 19.67 18.06
CA ALA A 52 30.79 20.87 18.83
C ALA A 52 31.76 20.59 19.99
N LYS A 53 31.59 19.47 20.70
CA LYS A 53 32.47 19.01 21.79
C LYS A 53 33.87 18.65 21.27
N TYR A 54 33.96 17.97 20.14
CA TYR A 54 35.22 17.67 19.46
C TYR A 54 35.94 18.95 19.06
N ALA A 55 35.24 19.90 18.43
CA ALA A 55 35.80 21.19 18.04
C ALA A 55 36.32 21.99 19.25
N ALA A 56 35.61 21.94 20.39
CA ALA A 56 36.06 22.56 21.64
C ALA A 56 37.33 21.88 22.19
N ARG A 57 37.35 20.53 22.26
CA ARG A 57 38.52 19.76 22.72
C ARG A 57 39.74 19.97 21.83
N GLN A 58 39.54 20.07 20.52
CA GLN A 58 40.61 20.37 19.56
C GLN A 58 41.22 21.75 19.81
N ARG A 59 40.41 22.78 20.13
CA ARG A 59 40.92 24.11 20.50
C ARG A 59 41.70 24.09 21.83
N GLU A 60 41.23 23.33 22.82
CA GLU A 60 41.92 23.18 24.11
C GLU A 60 43.26 22.43 24.01
N GLU A 61 43.35 21.48 23.07
CA GLU A 61 44.59 20.80 22.72
C GLU A 61 45.60 21.78 22.14
N ILE A 62 45.20 22.58 21.14
CA ILE A 62 46.05 23.59 20.49
C ILE A 62 46.52 24.67 21.49
N THR A 63 45.61 25.19 22.32
CA THR A 63 45.93 26.24 23.29
C THR A 63 46.86 25.73 24.39
N GLY A 64 46.64 24.49 24.87
CA GLY A 64 47.49 23.87 25.89
C GLY A 64 48.92 23.60 25.43
N ILE A 65 49.15 23.41 24.13
CA ILE A 65 50.49 23.27 23.55
C ILE A 65 51.23 24.62 23.62
N GLY A 66 50.55 25.75 23.39
CA GLY A 66 51.13 27.10 23.47
C GLY A 66 51.66 27.49 24.86
N GLU A 67 50.92 27.21 25.93
CA GLU A 67 51.37 27.44 27.32
C GLU A 67 52.53 26.49 27.73
N SER A 68 52.57 25.30 27.12
CA SER A 68 53.59 24.28 27.41
C SER A 68 54.98 24.66 26.88
N VAL A 69 55.06 25.40 25.77
CA VAL A 69 56.35 25.88 25.21
C VAL A 69 56.97 26.98 26.09
N LEU A 70 56.16 27.90 26.62
CA LEU A 70 56.60 28.95 27.54
C LEU A 70 57.12 28.40 28.88
N SER A 71 56.54 27.30 29.37
CA SER A 71 56.90 26.68 30.65
C SER A 71 58.04 25.66 30.56
N PHE A 72 58.44 25.23 29.34
CA PHE A 72 59.54 24.30 29.07
C PHE A 72 60.91 24.81 29.54
N PHE A 73 61.11 26.13 29.59
CA PHE A 73 62.34 26.77 30.10
C PHE A 73 62.49 26.68 31.64
N SER A 74 61.45 26.28 32.37
CA SER A 74 61.53 26.06 33.82
C SER A 74 61.82 24.59 34.16
N SER A 75 63.08 24.29 34.53
CA SER A 75 63.63 22.94 34.77
C SER A 75 62.83 22.03 35.75
N ARG A 76 62.03 22.59 36.67
CA ARG A 76 61.33 21.82 37.72
C ARG A 76 59.99 21.18 37.32
N ARG A 77 59.37 21.50 36.17
CA ARG A 77 57.98 21.04 35.87
C ARG A 77 57.81 20.07 34.68
N ARG A 78 58.89 19.66 34.00
CA ARG A 78 58.83 18.88 32.75
C ARG A 78 58.03 17.57 32.83
N LYS A 79 58.01 16.86 33.97
CA LYS A 79 57.29 15.58 34.12
C LYS A 79 55.76 15.73 34.11
N SER A 80 55.22 16.86 34.56
CA SER A 80 53.78 17.11 34.63
C SER A 80 53.15 17.54 33.29
N LEU A 81 53.96 18.07 32.37
CA LEU A 81 53.49 18.60 31.08
C LEU A 81 53.25 17.48 30.05
N ILE A 82 54.09 16.44 30.07
CA ILE A 82 53.99 15.30 29.15
C ILE A 82 52.72 14.48 29.43
N SER A 83 52.35 14.27 30.70
CA SER A 83 51.13 13.52 31.05
C SER A 83 49.84 14.28 30.69
N GLY A 84 49.84 15.61 30.82
CA GLY A 84 48.71 16.46 30.43
C GLY A 84 48.45 16.44 28.91
N ALA A 85 49.51 16.52 28.10
CA ALA A 85 49.39 16.48 26.64
C ALA A 85 48.88 15.13 26.12
N MET A 86 49.37 14.00 26.66
CA MET A 86 48.86 12.67 26.29
C MET A 86 47.38 12.48 26.67
N THR A 87 46.95 13.01 27.82
CA THR A 87 45.56 12.93 28.26
C THR A 87 44.63 13.73 27.34
N LYS A 88 45.02 14.95 26.93
CA LYS A 88 44.24 15.79 26.00
C LYS A 88 44.09 15.11 24.63
N ARG A 89 45.18 14.56 24.09
CA ARG A 89 45.14 13.83 22.80
C ARG A 89 44.21 12.61 22.86
N ARG A 90 44.22 11.85 23.96
CA ARG A 90 43.28 10.73 24.17
C ARG A 90 41.83 11.23 24.15
N LEU A 91 41.54 12.30 24.88
CA LEU A 91 40.19 12.88 24.95
C LEU A 91 39.68 13.41 23.60
N THR A 92 40.56 13.97 22.76
CA THR A 92 40.22 14.36 21.37
C THR A 92 39.94 13.13 20.51
N GLY A 93 40.74 12.07 20.65
CA GLY A 93 40.54 10.80 19.93
C GLY A 93 39.23 10.12 20.30
N GLU A 94 38.89 10.07 21.60
CA GLU A 94 37.60 9.55 22.09
C GLU A 94 36.42 10.34 21.53
N ALA A 95 36.50 11.69 21.52
CA ALA A 95 35.44 12.52 20.95
C ALA A 95 35.28 12.32 19.43
N LYS A 96 36.35 11.99 18.70
CA LYS A 96 36.26 11.65 17.27
C LYS A 96 35.58 10.30 17.06
N TYR A 97 35.90 9.33 17.92
CA TYR A 97 35.29 8.00 17.87
C TYR A 97 33.78 8.07 18.18
N GLU A 98 33.37 8.87 19.19
CA GLU A 98 31.95 9.14 19.48
C GLU A 98 31.21 9.65 18.23
N ILE A 99 31.79 10.60 17.48
CA ILE A 99 31.20 11.12 16.23
C ILE A 99 31.06 10.01 15.17
N GLU A 100 32.11 9.21 14.96
CA GLU A 100 32.09 8.12 13.97
C GLU A 100 31.04 7.06 14.33
N GLU A 101 30.89 6.73 15.61
CA GLU A 101 29.87 5.81 16.14
C GLU A 101 28.46 6.37 15.88
N THR A 102 28.19 7.61 16.27
CA THR A 102 26.87 8.24 16.05
C THR A 102 26.53 8.37 14.56
N GLN A 103 27.52 8.63 13.69
CA GLN A 103 27.31 8.64 12.23
C GLN A 103 26.90 7.26 11.71
N ALA A 104 27.57 6.20 12.16
CA ALA A 104 27.20 4.83 11.79
C ALA A 104 25.78 4.48 12.27
N GLU A 105 25.41 4.89 13.48
CA GLU A 105 24.04 4.68 14.00
C GLU A 105 22.98 5.42 13.16
N ILE A 106 23.28 6.64 12.69
CA ILE A 106 22.38 7.39 11.79
C ILE A 106 22.22 6.63 10.47
N GLU A 107 23.31 6.14 9.88
CA GLU A 107 23.29 5.39 8.64
C GLU A 107 22.45 4.11 8.77
N ASP A 108 22.57 3.40 9.88
CA ASP A 108 21.76 2.20 10.15
C ASP A 108 20.27 2.54 10.30
N ILE A 109 19.93 3.64 10.96
CA ILE A 109 18.54 4.12 11.04
C ILE A 109 18.02 4.50 9.65
N GLU A 110 18.84 5.11 8.80
CA GLU A 110 18.45 5.46 7.42
C GLU A 110 18.18 4.21 6.57
N LYS A 111 18.98 3.14 6.76
CA LYS A 111 18.71 1.83 6.15
C LYS A 111 17.40 1.23 6.64
N GLU A 112 17.15 1.24 7.95
CA GLU A 112 15.87 0.78 8.53
C GLU A 112 14.67 1.55 7.93
N ILE A 113 14.79 2.87 7.76
CA ILE A 113 13.75 3.70 7.14
C ILE A 113 13.53 3.29 5.68
N ALA A 114 14.61 3.04 4.92
CA ALA A 114 14.52 2.64 3.52
C ALA A 114 13.86 1.27 3.37
N GLU A 115 14.23 0.30 4.21
CA GLU A 115 13.64 -1.04 4.24
C GLU A 115 12.13 -0.97 4.53
N VAL A 116 11.72 -0.22 5.56
CA VAL A 116 10.29 -0.05 5.91
C VAL A 116 9.51 0.61 4.78
N LYS A 117 10.10 1.58 4.05
CA LYS A 117 9.47 2.20 2.88
C LYS A 117 9.34 1.22 1.72
N GLN A 118 10.34 0.36 1.50
CA GLN A 118 10.29 -0.67 0.48
C GLN A 118 9.20 -1.70 0.80
N GLU A 119 9.14 -2.19 2.03
CA GLU A 119 8.10 -3.13 2.48
C GLU A 119 6.68 -2.56 2.29
N LEU A 120 6.49 -1.27 2.60
CA LEU A 120 5.21 -0.59 2.38
C LEU A 120 4.83 -0.57 0.89
N ALA A 121 5.78 -0.26 0.01
CA ALA A 121 5.56 -0.23 -1.43
C ALA A 121 5.20 -1.62 -1.97
N GLU A 122 5.93 -2.65 -1.57
CA GLU A 122 5.68 -4.05 -1.95
C GLU A 122 4.31 -4.53 -1.46
N ALA A 123 3.97 -4.26 -0.20
CA ALA A 123 2.70 -4.65 0.37
C ALA A 123 1.51 -3.92 -0.28
N SER A 124 1.66 -2.63 -0.60
CA SER A 124 0.63 -1.85 -1.31
C SER A 124 0.41 -2.37 -2.74
N GLN A 125 1.50 -2.76 -3.41
CA GLN A 125 1.43 -3.37 -4.74
C GLN A 125 0.76 -4.75 -4.68
N ALA A 126 1.05 -5.57 -3.68
CA ALA A 126 0.39 -6.86 -3.49
C ALA A 126 -1.12 -6.72 -3.27
N ILE A 127 -1.56 -5.72 -2.48
CA ILE A 127 -2.98 -5.40 -2.31
C ILE A 127 -3.60 -5.02 -3.66
N SER A 128 -2.96 -4.15 -4.44
CA SER A 128 -3.45 -3.72 -5.74
C SER A 128 -3.62 -4.90 -6.70
N THR A 129 -2.61 -5.75 -6.84
CA THR A 129 -2.67 -6.95 -7.69
C THR A 129 -3.80 -7.89 -7.29
N ARG A 130 -3.99 -8.13 -5.98
CA ARG A 130 -5.06 -9.00 -5.47
C ARG A 130 -6.46 -8.49 -5.87
N TRP A 131 -6.68 -7.18 -5.78
CA TRP A 131 -7.96 -6.58 -6.16
C TRP A 131 -8.18 -6.54 -7.68
N ASP A 132 -7.11 -6.32 -8.46
CA ASP A 132 -7.17 -6.39 -9.92
C ASP A 132 -7.52 -7.81 -10.40
N GLU A 133 -6.94 -8.85 -9.78
CA GLU A 133 -7.27 -10.26 -10.04
C GLU A 133 -8.73 -10.57 -9.68
N ALA A 134 -9.21 -10.10 -8.53
CA ALA A 134 -10.60 -10.32 -8.10
C ALA A 134 -11.63 -9.67 -9.05
N VAL A 135 -11.30 -8.51 -9.63
CA VAL A 135 -12.14 -7.83 -10.62
C VAL A 135 -12.09 -8.53 -11.98
N ALA A 136 -10.98 -9.19 -12.32
CA ALA A 136 -10.84 -9.93 -13.57
C ALA A 136 -11.68 -11.23 -13.60
N ASP A 137 -11.93 -11.85 -12.44
CA ASP A 137 -12.67 -13.12 -12.30
C ASP A 137 -14.21 -12.95 -12.26
N ILE A 138 -14.75 -11.95 -12.97
CA ILE A 138 -16.21 -11.78 -13.08
C ILE A 138 -16.75 -12.86 -14.02
N THR A 139 -17.48 -13.82 -13.45
CA THR A 139 -18.10 -14.93 -14.17
C THR A 139 -19.63 -14.80 -14.24
N THR A 140 -20.20 -15.20 -15.37
CA THR A 140 -21.66 -15.24 -15.55
C THR A 140 -22.19 -16.58 -15.07
N VAL A 141 -23.06 -16.55 -14.06
CA VAL A 141 -23.77 -17.75 -13.59
C VAL A 141 -25.20 -17.71 -14.10
N GLU A 142 -25.56 -18.65 -14.96
CA GLU A 142 -26.94 -18.80 -15.44
C GLU A 142 -27.78 -19.50 -14.37
N ILE A 143 -28.71 -18.76 -13.76
CA ILE A 143 -29.66 -19.32 -12.80
C ILE A 143 -30.88 -19.82 -13.57
N LYS A 144 -30.96 -21.14 -13.79
CA LYS A 144 -32.14 -21.76 -14.38
C LYS A 144 -33.28 -21.78 -13.34
N PRO A 145 -34.47 -21.25 -13.66
CA PRO A 145 -35.61 -21.34 -12.76
C PRO A 145 -35.94 -22.81 -12.49
N ARG A 146 -36.16 -23.16 -11.22
CA ARG A 146 -36.58 -24.53 -10.88
C ARG A 146 -38.05 -24.68 -11.24
N ARG A 147 -38.46 -25.87 -11.66
CA ARG A 147 -39.86 -26.17 -11.99
C ARG A 147 -40.84 -25.88 -10.84
N VAL A 148 -40.36 -25.95 -9.58
CA VAL A 148 -41.16 -25.65 -8.38
C VAL A 148 -41.40 -24.15 -8.20
N ASP A 149 -40.53 -23.31 -8.75
CA ASP A 149 -40.59 -21.84 -8.62
C ASP A 149 -41.39 -21.20 -9.78
N VAL A 150 -41.91 -22.01 -10.70
CA VAL A 150 -42.72 -21.55 -11.86
C VAL A 150 -44.18 -21.86 -11.58
N GLU A 151 -44.94 -20.82 -11.23
CA GLU A 151 -46.40 -20.89 -11.15
C GLU A 151 -47.01 -20.58 -12.52
N VAL A 152 -47.66 -21.57 -13.13
CA VAL A 152 -48.39 -21.36 -14.39
C VAL A 152 -49.83 -20.99 -14.03
N SER A 153 -50.11 -19.70 -13.98
CA SER A 153 -51.41 -19.17 -13.57
C SER A 153 -52.54 -19.47 -14.58
N LEU A 154 -52.22 -19.68 -15.85
CA LEU A 154 -53.20 -20.00 -16.88
C LEU A 154 -52.59 -20.91 -17.95
N THR A 155 -53.22 -22.06 -18.15
CA THR A 155 -53.05 -22.90 -19.34
C THR A 155 -54.39 -22.96 -20.07
N GLY A 156 -54.37 -22.69 -21.37
CA GLY A 156 -55.56 -22.73 -22.20
C GLY A 156 -55.31 -23.54 -23.46
N LEU A 157 -56.28 -24.37 -23.84
CA LEU A 157 -56.32 -25.01 -25.13
C LEU A 157 -57.07 -24.09 -26.10
N GLY A 158 -56.33 -23.44 -27.00
CA GLY A 158 -56.92 -22.72 -28.12
C GLY A 158 -57.30 -23.71 -29.22
N TRP A 159 -58.58 -24.07 -29.31
CA TRP A 159 -59.08 -24.87 -30.43
C TRP A 159 -59.76 -23.97 -31.45
N LEU A 160 -59.30 -24.06 -32.71
CA LEU A 160 -59.88 -23.35 -33.85
C LEU A 160 -60.62 -24.36 -34.74
N PRO A 161 -61.93 -24.57 -34.50
CA PRO A 161 -62.70 -25.53 -35.28
C PRO A 161 -62.95 -25.00 -36.70
N HIS A 162 -62.97 -25.92 -37.66
CA HIS A 162 -63.30 -25.64 -39.05
C HIS A 162 -64.35 -26.65 -39.54
N TRP A 163 -65.35 -26.17 -40.26
CA TRP A 163 -66.34 -27.01 -40.92
C TRP A 163 -65.85 -27.41 -42.31
N TYR A 164 -65.95 -28.69 -42.62
CA TYR A 164 -65.77 -29.19 -43.97
C TYR A 164 -67.15 -29.38 -44.60
N VAL A 165 -67.46 -28.59 -45.63
CA VAL A 165 -68.77 -28.60 -46.29
C VAL A 165 -68.61 -29.04 -47.73
N THR A 166 -69.40 -30.03 -48.12
CA THR A 166 -69.56 -30.43 -49.52
C THR A 166 -70.91 -29.92 -50.02
N TYR A 167 -70.91 -29.17 -51.12
CA TYR A 167 -72.13 -28.65 -51.76
C TYR A 167 -72.12 -28.95 -53.26
N HIS A 168 -73.29 -29.03 -53.87
CA HIS A 168 -73.42 -29.29 -55.30
C HIS A 168 -73.81 -27.99 -56.01
N GLU A 169 -73.03 -27.59 -57.02
CA GLU A 169 -73.40 -26.50 -57.94
C GLU A 169 -73.79 -27.15 -59.27
N GLY A 170 -75.08 -27.46 -59.42
CA GLY A 170 -75.53 -28.37 -60.49
C GLY A 170 -75.17 -29.83 -60.17
N GLU A 171 -74.53 -30.55 -61.10
CA GLU A 171 -74.11 -31.95 -60.90
C GLU A 171 -72.70 -32.09 -60.30
N THR A 172 -71.93 -31.02 -60.20
CA THR A 172 -70.54 -31.06 -59.71
C THR A 172 -70.46 -30.79 -58.20
N PRO A 173 -69.93 -31.74 -57.39
CA PRO A 173 -69.66 -31.50 -55.98
C PRO A 173 -68.43 -30.61 -55.80
N HIS A 174 -68.54 -29.65 -54.90
CA HIS A 174 -67.48 -28.74 -54.46
C HIS A 174 -67.29 -28.88 -52.95
N ASN A 175 -66.04 -28.74 -52.50
CA ASN A 175 -65.68 -28.79 -51.10
C ASN A 175 -65.16 -27.42 -50.65
N ALA A 176 -65.59 -26.96 -49.49
CA ALA A 176 -65.09 -25.75 -48.85
C ALA A 176 -64.82 -26.01 -47.36
N THR A 177 -63.78 -25.38 -46.85
CA THR A 177 -63.48 -25.32 -45.41
C THR A 177 -63.86 -23.94 -44.92
N ILE A 178 -64.74 -23.88 -43.92
CA ILE A 178 -65.25 -22.62 -43.37
C ILE A 178 -64.87 -22.55 -41.89
N GLU A 179 -64.44 -21.39 -41.43
CA GLU A 179 -64.18 -21.16 -40.00
C GLU A 179 -65.45 -21.45 -39.20
N ALA A 180 -65.36 -22.33 -38.21
CA ALA A 180 -66.48 -22.66 -37.33
C ALA A 180 -66.60 -21.70 -36.14
N TYR A 181 -65.86 -20.58 -36.19
CA TYR A 181 -65.89 -19.50 -35.24
C TYR A 181 -66.11 -18.18 -35.98
N LYS A 182 -66.59 -17.17 -35.27
CA LYS A 182 -66.76 -15.82 -35.83
C LYS A 182 -65.49 -15.04 -35.51
N ALA A 183 -64.68 -14.75 -36.53
CA ALA A 183 -63.62 -13.76 -36.38
C ALA A 183 -64.27 -12.38 -36.11
N GLU A 184 -63.90 -11.73 -35.01
CA GLU A 184 -64.22 -10.31 -34.77
C GLU A 184 -63.32 -9.39 -35.61
#